data_AF-A0A920ALT0-F1
#
_entry.id   AF-A0A920ALT0-F1
#
_cell.length_a   1.000
_cell.length_b   1.000
_cell.length_c   1.000
_cell.angle_alpha   90.00
_cell.angle_beta   90.00
_cell.angle_gamma   90.00
#
_symmetry.space_group_name_H-M   'P 1'
#
loop_
_entity.id
_entity.type
_entity.pdbx_description
1 polymer ?
#
loop_
_entity_poly.entity_id
_entity_poly.type
_entity_poly.pdbx_seq_one_letter_code
_entity_poly.pdbx_strand_id
1 'polypeptide(L)'
;MNNIFDLVVIGGGHAGVEAVLAGKRMGLNVALITLDKTKTGRMSCNPAIGGIGKTHLAKEIDALGGYMAEATDLSGIQFRTLNKKKGPAVQATRAQADKELYEKTIQAKLEKRAN
;
A
#
# COMPACT_ATOMS: atom_id res chain seq x y z
N MET A 1 -4.79 -31.15 9.73
CA MET A 1 -3.64 -30.29 10.09
C MET A 1 -4.20 -28.98 10.62
N ASN A 2 -3.94 -28.63 11.87
CA ASN A 2 -4.30 -27.30 12.39
C ASN A 2 -3.27 -26.31 11.86
N ASN A 3 -3.68 -25.45 10.93
CA ASN A 3 -2.87 -24.32 10.52
C ASN A 3 -2.95 -23.26 11.62
N ILE A 4 -1.92 -23.22 12.47
CA ILE A 4 -1.77 -22.17 13.49
C ILE A 4 -1.18 -20.95 12.79
N PHE A 5 -1.86 -19.82 12.90
CA PHE A 5 -1.40 -18.53 12.40
C PHE A 5 -1.13 -17.61 13.59
N ASP A 6 -0.04 -16.87 13.52
CA ASP A 6 0.33 -15.87 14.54
C ASP A 6 -0.51 -14.59 14.37
N LEU A 7 -0.91 -14.28 13.13
CA LEU A 7 -1.72 -13.12 12.78
C LEU A 7 -2.77 -13.49 11.73
N VAL A 8 -4.02 -13.12 11.98
CA VAL A 8 -5.11 -13.21 11.00
C VAL A 8 -5.60 -11.81 10.68
N VAL A 9 -5.48 -11.41 9.42
CA VAL A 9 -5.96 -10.12 8.91
C VAL A 9 -7.24 -10.35 8.12
N ILE A 10 -8.29 -9.62 8.48
CA ILE A 10 -9.60 -9.70 7.82
C ILE A 10 -9.78 -8.45 6.94
N GLY A 11 -9.82 -8.66 5.63
CA GLY A 11 -10.04 -7.66 4.59
C GLY A 11 -8.78 -7.32 3.79
N GLY A 12 -8.83 -7.51 2.47
CA GLY A 12 -7.74 -7.20 1.52
C GLY A 12 -7.67 -5.74 1.06
N GLY A 13 -8.14 -4.79 1.88
CA GLY A 13 -8.03 -3.35 1.58
C GLY A 13 -6.62 -2.81 1.85
N HIS A 14 -6.39 -1.52 1.56
CA HIS A 14 -5.08 -0.88 1.74
C HIS A 14 -4.47 -1.11 3.15
N ALA A 15 -5.28 -0.95 4.21
CA ALA A 15 -4.82 -1.20 5.57
C ALA A 15 -4.46 -2.67 5.83
N GLY A 16 -5.27 -3.60 5.32
CA GLY A 16 -5.02 -5.04 5.48
C GLY A 16 -3.78 -5.50 4.73
N VAL A 17 -3.52 -4.95 3.54
CA VAL A 17 -2.30 -5.20 2.77
C VAL A 17 -1.06 -4.81 3.59
N GLU A 18 -1.03 -3.59 4.15
CA GLU A 18 0.09 -3.14 4.97
C GLU A 18 0.26 -3.98 6.24
N ALA A 19 -0.85 -4.35 6.90
CA ALA A 19 -0.80 -5.22 8.08
C ALA A 19 -0.21 -6.60 7.77
N VAL A 20 -0.61 -7.21 6.65
CA VAL A 20 -0.06 -8.50 6.22
C VAL A 20 1.42 -8.39 5.91
N LEU A 21 1.84 -7.36 5.16
CA LEU A 21 3.24 -7.16 4.79
C LEU A 21 4.12 -6.85 6.01
N ALA A 22 3.60 -6.09 6.97
CA ALA A 22 4.27 -5.83 8.25
C ALA A 22 4.46 -7.13 9.05
N GLY A 23 3.39 -7.93 9.23
CA GLY A 23 3.47 -9.21 9.94
C GLY A 23 4.44 -10.19 9.27
N LYS A 24 4.41 -10.28 7.93
CA LYS A 24 5.37 -11.09 7.16
C LYS A 24 6.81 -10.62 7.35
N ARG A 25 7.07 -9.31 7.35
CA ARG A 25 8.40 -8.74 7.61
C ARG A 25 8.90 -9.05 9.02
N MET A 26 7.99 -9.16 9.98
CA MET A 26 8.30 -9.59 11.35
C MET A 26 8.50 -11.10 11.50
N GLY A 27 8.40 -11.88 10.42
CA GLY A 27 8.57 -13.34 10.44
C GLY A 27 7.36 -14.13 10.95
N LEU A 28 6.18 -13.49 11.03
CA LEU A 28 4.96 -14.14 11.52
C LEU A 28 4.30 -15.01 10.44
N ASN A 29 3.64 -16.08 10.87
CA ASN A 29 2.73 -16.85 10.02
C ASN A 29 1.40 -16.09 9.89
N VAL A 30 1.23 -15.36 8.78
CA VAL A 30 0.07 -14.49 8.56
C VAL A 30 -0.96 -15.12 7.62
N ALA A 31 -2.23 -15.14 8.03
CA ALA A 31 -3.37 -15.40 7.16
C ALA A 31 -4.06 -14.10 6.75
N LEU A 32 -4.37 -13.95 5.46
CA LEU A 32 -5.25 -12.91 4.95
C LEU A 32 -6.58 -13.53 4.51
N ILE A 33 -7.67 -13.11 5.13
CA ILE A 33 -9.02 -13.49 4.76
C ILE A 33 -9.67 -12.30 4.06
N THR A 34 -10.09 -12.47 2.82
CA THR A 34 -10.78 -11.41 2.04
C THR A 34 -11.92 -12.03 1.24
N LEU A 35 -13.00 -11.26 1.02
CA LEU A 35 -14.18 -11.74 0.30
C LEU A 35 -13.86 -12.05 -1.18
N ASP A 36 -12.94 -11.28 -1.77
CA ASP A 36 -12.57 -11.42 -3.17
C ASP A 36 -11.07 -11.15 -3.30
N LYS A 37 -10.29 -12.20 -3.60
CA LYS A 37 -8.84 -12.10 -3.76
C LYS A 37 -8.48 -11.17 -4.92
N THR A 38 -9.29 -11.13 -5.98
CA THR A 38 -9.02 -10.34 -7.18
C THR A 38 -9.15 -8.84 -6.95
N LYS A 39 -9.80 -8.41 -5.85
CA LYS A 39 -9.99 -7.00 -5.46
C LYS A 39 -9.00 -6.51 -4.39
N THR A 40 -7.98 -7.30 -4.10
CA THR A 40 -7.01 -6.98 -3.03
C THR A 40 -6.16 -5.78 -3.45
N GLY A 41 -6.12 -4.74 -2.62
CA GLY A 41 -5.39 -3.50 -2.91
C GLY A 41 -6.09 -2.56 -3.89
N ARG A 42 -7.38 -2.79 -4.21
CA ARG A 42 -8.12 -1.99 -5.19
C ARG A 42 -8.30 -0.53 -4.78
N MET A 43 -8.03 0.39 -5.71
CA MET A 43 -8.38 1.81 -5.59
C MET A 43 -9.87 2.07 -5.88
N SER A 44 -10.70 2.02 -4.83
CA SER A 44 -12.17 2.16 -4.94
C SER A 44 -12.65 3.56 -5.33
N CYS A 45 -11.99 4.61 -4.83
CA CYS A 45 -12.36 6.00 -5.10
C CYS A 45 -11.60 6.53 -6.33
N ASN A 46 -10.69 7.48 -6.11
CA ASN A 46 -9.90 8.12 -7.14
C ASN A 46 -8.59 7.36 -7.42
N PRO A 47 -8.08 7.37 -8.66
CA PRO A 47 -6.81 6.75 -9.03
C PRO A 47 -5.59 7.60 -8.59
N ALA A 48 -5.55 8.05 -7.33
CA ALA A 48 -4.44 8.88 -6.86
C ALA A 48 -4.05 8.62 -5.40
N ILE A 49 -2.75 8.63 -5.14
CA ILE A 49 -2.14 8.52 -3.81
C ILE A 49 -1.47 9.86 -3.45
N GLY A 50 -1.46 10.17 -2.16
CA GLY A 50 -0.89 11.40 -1.62
C GLY A 50 -1.78 12.63 -1.80
N GLY A 51 -1.15 13.80 -1.93
CA GLY A 51 -1.78 15.10 -1.77
C GLY A 51 -1.60 15.69 -0.36
N ILE A 52 -2.16 16.87 -0.10
CA ILE A 52 -2.02 17.57 1.19
C ILE A 52 -2.48 16.65 2.32
N GLY A 53 -1.67 16.52 3.37
CA GLY A 53 -1.89 15.59 4.49
C GLY A 53 -1.56 14.14 4.14
N LYS A 54 -2.19 13.59 3.10
CA LYS A 54 -2.03 12.18 2.70
C LYS A 54 -0.61 11.80 2.29
N THR A 55 0.16 12.75 1.74
CA THR A 55 1.57 12.49 1.38
C THR A 55 2.41 12.20 2.60
N HIS A 56 2.22 12.95 3.69
CA HIS A 56 3.00 12.75 4.91
C HIS A 56 2.73 11.37 5.47
N LEU A 57 1.45 10.97 5.57
CA LEU A 57 1.07 9.61 5.95
C LEU A 57 1.67 8.54 5.02
N ALA A 58 1.59 8.73 3.70
CA ALA A 58 2.17 7.79 2.75
C ALA A 58 3.70 7.69 2.90
N LYS A 59 4.38 8.80 3.19
CA LYS A 59 5.83 8.86 3.41
C LYS A 59 6.26 8.32 4.77
N GLU A 60 5.42 8.45 5.79
CA GLU A 60 5.62 7.81 7.09
C GLU A 60 5.48 6.29 6.96
N ILE A 61 4.45 5.81 6.24
CA ILE A 61 4.28 4.39 5.91
C ILE A 61 5.51 3.86 5.15
N ASP A 62 5.96 4.59 4.13
CA ASP A 62 7.18 4.29 3.34
C ASP A 62 8.42 4.15 4.26
N ALA A 63 8.64 5.12 5.15
CA ALA A 63 9.77 5.10 6.09
C ALA A 63 9.70 3.92 7.08
N LEU A 64 8.51 3.47 7.45
CA LEU A 64 8.29 2.28 8.28
C LEU A 64 8.40 0.96 7.50
N GLY A 65 8.69 1.04 6.20
CA GLY A 65 8.82 -0.10 5.29
C GLY A 65 7.49 -0.62 4.74
N GLY A 66 6.44 0.20 4.77
CA GLY A 66 5.18 -0.11 4.08
C GLY A 66 5.33 -0.08 2.56
N TYR A 67 4.35 -0.64 1.86
CA TYR A 67 4.46 -0.89 0.41
C TYR A 67 3.71 0.11 -0.47
N MET A 68 2.78 0.88 0.10
CA MET A 68 1.95 1.85 -0.63
C MET A 68 2.76 2.81 -1.50
N ALA A 69 3.90 3.31 -1.01
CA ALA A 69 4.74 4.23 -1.77
C ALA A 69 5.41 3.53 -2.97
N GLU A 70 6.04 2.37 -2.75
CA GLU A 70 6.65 1.58 -3.83
C GLU A 70 5.61 1.16 -4.88
N ALA A 71 4.42 0.71 -4.46
CA ALA A 71 3.32 0.38 -5.36
C ALA A 71 2.85 1.61 -6.16
N THR A 72 2.84 2.79 -5.54
CA THR A 72 2.51 4.06 -6.23
C THR A 72 3.56 4.43 -7.25
N ASP A 73 4.85 4.28 -6.93
CA ASP A 73 5.94 4.61 -7.85
C ASP A 73 5.95 3.67 -9.07
N LEU A 74 5.64 2.39 -8.89
CA LEU A 74 5.56 1.39 -9.97
C LEU A 74 4.33 1.56 -10.88
N SER A 75 3.25 2.14 -10.37
CA SER A 75 1.99 2.31 -11.10
C SER A 75 1.69 3.77 -11.49
N GLY A 76 2.60 4.69 -11.16
CA GLY A 76 2.39 6.12 -11.31
C GLY A 76 2.38 6.57 -12.77
N ILE A 77 1.33 7.29 -13.14
CA ILE A 77 1.17 7.91 -14.47
C ILE A 77 1.65 9.38 -14.43
N GLN A 78 1.37 10.08 -13.33
CA GLN A 78 1.70 11.49 -13.18
C GLN A 78 2.03 11.84 -11.74
N PHE A 79 3.14 12.56 -11.54
CA PHE A 79 3.56 13.06 -10.22
C PHE A 79 3.55 14.58 -10.18
N ARG A 80 3.00 15.15 -9.11
CA ARG A 80 2.99 16.60 -8.89
C ARG A 80 3.29 16.95 -7.44
N THR A 81 4.23 17.87 -7.24
CA THR A 81 4.42 18.55 -5.96
C THR A 81 3.39 19.67 -5.80
N LEU A 82 2.46 19.49 -4.87
CA LEU A 82 1.54 20.52 -4.39
C LEU A 82 2.28 21.47 -3.44
N ASN A 83 1.83 22.72 -3.38
CA ASN A 83 2.45 23.77 -2.57
C ASN A 83 3.96 23.98 -2.83
N LYS A 84 4.46 23.66 -4.04
CA LYS A 84 5.89 23.74 -4.42
C LYS A 84 6.56 25.08 -4.09
N LYS A 85 5.82 26.20 -4.15
CA LYS A 85 6.34 27.54 -3.83
C LYS A 85 6.27 27.92 -2.34
N LYS A 86 5.65 27.10 -1.50
CA LYS A 86 5.55 27.29 -0.04
C LYS A 86 6.65 26.50 0.67
N GLY A 87 6.86 26.76 1.96
CA GLY A 87 7.90 26.11 2.75
C GLY A 87 7.75 24.57 2.83
N PRO A 88 8.84 23.82 3.09
CA PRO A 88 8.86 22.35 3.04
C PRO A 88 7.78 21.68 3.89
N ALA A 89 7.47 22.24 5.06
CA ALA A 89 6.48 21.70 6.01
C ALA A 89 5.06 21.55 5.43
N VAL A 90 4.73 22.26 4.35
CA VAL A 90 3.41 22.21 3.71
C VAL A 90 3.44 21.71 2.26
N GLN A 91 4.62 21.28 1.78
CA GLN A 91 4.75 20.65 0.47
C GLN A 91 4.21 19.21 0.53
N ALA A 92 3.64 18.73 -0.57
CA ALA A 92 3.05 17.40 -0.63
C ALA A 92 3.12 16.84 -2.05
N THR A 93 3.27 15.53 -2.20
CA THR A 93 3.35 14.85 -3.49
C THR A 93 2.03 14.15 -3.78
N ARG A 94 1.44 14.45 -4.92
CA ARG A 94 0.27 13.72 -5.42
C ARG A 94 0.65 12.95 -6.66
N ALA A 95 0.42 11.64 -6.63
CA ALA A 95 0.63 10.75 -7.75
C ALA A 95 -0.72 10.25 -8.27
N GLN A 96 -0.97 10.39 -9.57
CA GLN A 96 -2.02 9.63 -10.25
C GLN A 96 -1.43 8.26 -10.62
N ALA A 97 -2.20 7.20 -10.44
CA ALA A 97 -1.76 5.82 -10.64
C ALA A 97 -2.71 5.07 -11.57
N ASP A 98 -2.17 4.18 -12.39
CA ASP A 98 -2.97 3.19 -13.09
C ASP A 98 -3.57 2.22 -12.06
N LYS A 99 -4.91 2.14 -12.02
CA LYS A 99 -5.62 1.34 -11.01
C LYS A 99 -5.29 -0.15 -11.13
N GLU A 100 -5.22 -0.67 -12.34
CA GLU A 100 -4.97 -2.09 -12.58
C GLU A 100 -3.53 -2.44 -12.26
N LEU A 101 -2.58 -1.58 -12.66
CA LEU A 101 -1.18 -1.80 -12.39
C LEU A 101 -0.87 -1.70 -10.89
N TYR A 102 -1.48 -0.76 -10.17
CA TYR A 102 -1.33 -0.65 -8.72
C TYR A 102 -1.85 -1.92 -8.01
N GLU A 103 -3.04 -2.38 -8.39
CA GLU A 103 -3.65 -3.60 -7.85
C GLU A 103 -2.79 -4.84 -8.13
N LYS A 104 -2.32 -5.02 -9.38
CA LYS A 104 -1.42 -6.12 -9.77
C LYS A 104 -0.12 -6.10 -8.97
N THR A 105 0.45 -4.92 -8.75
CA THR A 105 1.70 -4.74 -8.01
C THR A 105 1.54 -5.15 -6.54
N ILE A 106 0.45 -4.76 -5.90
CA ILE A 106 0.10 -5.20 -4.54
C ILE A 106 -0.07 -6.72 -4.46
N GLN A 107 -0.85 -7.29 -5.38
CA GLN A 107 -1.12 -8.72 -5.41
C GLN A 107 0.18 -9.53 -5.59
N ALA A 108 1.03 -9.11 -6.51
CA ALA A 108 2.35 -9.73 -6.72
C ALA A 108 3.24 -9.65 -5.47
N LYS A 109 3.24 -8.50 -4.76
CA LYS A 109 4.00 -8.35 -3.51
C LYS A 109 3.49 -9.28 -2.41
N LEU A 110 2.17 -9.45 -2.29
CA LEU A 110 1.57 -10.35 -1.31
C LEU A 110 1.85 -11.83 -1.60
N GLU A 111 1.96 -12.22 -2.87
CA GLU A 111 2.22 -13.61 -3.28
C GLU A 111 3.69 -13.99 -3.12
N LYS A 112 4.61 -13.04 -3.16
CA LYS A 112 6.04 -13.29 -2.94
C LYS A 112 6.26 -13.88 -1.53
N ARG A 113 6.84 -15.07 -1.47
CA ARG A 113 7.32 -15.65 -0.20
C ARG A 113 8.53 -14.85 0.28
N ALA A 114 8.61 -14.61 1.59
CA ALA A 114 9.88 -14.24 2.20
C ALA A 114 10.83 -15.43 1.99
N ASN A 115 11.99 -15.17 1.40
CA ASN A 115 13.06 -16.16 1.27
C ASN A 115 13.66 -16.45 2.64
#